data_AF-A0A538JMH5-F1
#
_entry.id   AF-A0A538JMH5-F1
#
_cell.length_a   1.000
_cell.length_b   1.000
_cell.length_c   1.000
_cell.angle_alpha   90.00
_cell.angle_beta   90.00
_cell.angle_gamma   90.00
#
_symmetry.space_group_name_H-M   'P 1'
#
loop_
_entity.id
_entity.type
_entity.pdbx_description
1 polymer ?
#
loop_
_entity_poly.entity_id
_entity_poly.type
_entity_poly.pdbx_seq_one_letter_code
_entity_poly.pdbx_strand_id
1 'polypeptide(L)'
;MKLGRNDTCPCGSGRKVKRCCGVDALRDLARLRVETAEELFELALNFPRYRPRTEEFDAWARAAPDEPTDEAIEQGLSALDPPERERILAGFASEHPRVWEGVLADFGNDALAAEIVLKGAVVAGVAERLRPWDEAFPLLEDGDEEVDPIVALASSIRATDVWSVIESGETAEALDAIPDELDDGEYERRWTEVLDLELRNRWTAWHDERLDVLVARVRESLPDPDFPVASSSVLAACDQLDALRQRLAAALLSDSLDRIYATA
;
A
#
# COMPACT_ATOMS: atom_id res chain seq x y z
N MET A 1 25.13 -46.36 -15.78
CA MET A 1 26.03 -45.22 -15.45
C MET A 1 25.25 -44.32 -14.50
N LYS A 2 25.75 -44.03 -13.29
CA LYS A 2 25.11 -43.05 -12.40
C LYS A 2 25.70 -41.68 -12.72
N LEU A 3 24.88 -40.72 -13.16
CA LEU A 3 25.32 -39.34 -13.33
C LEU A 3 25.66 -38.74 -11.95
N GLY A 4 26.88 -38.21 -11.83
CA GLY A 4 27.37 -37.53 -10.65
C GLY A 4 26.78 -36.13 -10.50
N ARG A 5 26.62 -35.69 -9.26
CA ARG A 5 26.08 -34.36 -8.90
C ARG A 5 26.84 -33.19 -9.56
N ASN A 6 28.13 -33.36 -9.83
CA ASN A 6 29.00 -32.35 -10.46
C ASN A 6 29.19 -32.55 -11.97
N ASP A 7 28.59 -33.59 -12.57
CA ASP A 7 28.69 -33.83 -14.01
C ASP A 7 27.90 -32.78 -14.80
N THR A 8 28.21 -32.63 -16.08
CA THR A 8 27.44 -31.79 -17.00
C THR A 8 26.00 -32.30 -17.08
N CYS A 9 25.03 -31.39 -16.95
CA CYS A 9 23.63 -31.73 -16.95
C CYS A 9 23.19 -32.22 -18.34
N PRO A 10 22.46 -33.35 -18.43
CA PRO A 10 22.11 -33.96 -19.72
C PRO A 10 21.02 -33.18 -20.48
N CYS A 11 20.43 -32.14 -19.89
CA CYS A 11 19.45 -31.27 -20.57
C CYS A 11 20.07 -30.34 -21.62
N GLY A 12 21.39 -30.38 -21.81
CA GLY A 12 22.09 -29.55 -22.81
C GLY A 12 22.40 -28.12 -22.36
N SER A 13 22.11 -27.75 -21.11
CA SER A 13 22.38 -26.39 -20.61
C SER A 13 23.85 -26.05 -20.39
N GLY A 14 24.75 -27.05 -20.46
CA GLY A 14 26.17 -26.89 -20.12
C GLY A 14 26.47 -26.67 -18.63
N ARG A 15 25.44 -26.57 -17.77
CA ARG A 15 25.58 -26.39 -16.31
C ARG A 15 25.79 -27.73 -15.61
N LYS A 16 26.33 -27.72 -14.37
CA LYS A 16 26.43 -28.93 -13.53
C LYS A 16 25.03 -29.44 -13.15
N VAL A 17 24.83 -30.76 -13.08
CA VAL A 17 23.55 -31.39 -12.70
C VAL A 17 22.92 -30.71 -11.49
N LYS A 18 23.68 -30.54 -10.39
CA LYS A 18 23.17 -29.91 -9.17
C LYS A 18 22.60 -28.50 -9.34
N ARG A 19 23.20 -27.70 -10.24
CA ARG A 19 22.83 -26.30 -10.51
C ARG A 19 21.87 -26.15 -11.69
N CYS A 20 21.32 -27.25 -12.20
CA CYS A 20 20.42 -27.22 -13.35
C CYS A 20 19.16 -28.06 -13.12
N CYS A 21 19.27 -29.38 -13.19
CA CYS A 21 18.11 -30.28 -12.97
C CYS A 21 18.20 -31.01 -11.61
N GLY A 22 19.17 -30.66 -10.78
CA GLY A 22 19.38 -31.22 -9.46
C GLY A 22 18.70 -30.41 -8.36
N VAL A 23 18.84 -30.90 -7.14
CA VAL A 23 18.11 -30.39 -5.94
C VAL A 23 18.40 -28.92 -5.65
N ASP A 24 19.60 -28.40 -5.94
CA ASP A 24 19.92 -26.99 -5.65
C ASP A 24 19.07 -26.05 -6.53
N ALA A 25 18.92 -26.36 -7.82
CA ALA A 25 18.06 -25.58 -8.72
C ALA A 25 16.57 -25.65 -8.36
N LEU A 26 16.08 -26.81 -7.90
CA LEU A 26 14.71 -26.94 -7.41
C LEU A 26 14.47 -26.11 -6.13
N ARG A 27 15.47 -26.04 -5.24
CA ARG A 27 15.41 -25.21 -4.03
C ARG A 27 15.44 -23.72 -4.36
N ASP A 28 16.29 -23.31 -5.29
CA ASP A 28 16.35 -21.91 -5.73
C ASP A 28 15.02 -21.47 -6.37
N LEU A 29 14.41 -22.32 -7.21
CA LEU A 29 13.08 -22.07 -7.77
C LEU A 29 11.98 -22.03 -6.69
N ALA A 30 12.04 -22.92 -5.69
CA ALA A 30 11.09 -22.90 -4.59
C ALA A 30 11.20 -21.63 -3.74
N ARG A 31 12.43 -21.16 -3.47
CA ARG A 31 12.67 -19.90 -2.76
C ARG A 31 12.13 -18.72 -3.55
N LEU A 32 12.47 -18.62 -4.84
CA LEU A 32 11.97 -17.56 -5.72
C LEU A 32 10.43 -17.51 -5.69
N ARG A 33 9.75 -18.66 -5.79
CA ARG A 33 8.29 -18.71 -5.73
C ARG A 33 7.69 -18.25 -4.41
N VAL A 34 8.37 -18.47 -3.29
CA VAL A 34 7.90 -17.98 -1.98
C VAL A 34 8.06 -16.46 -1.92
N GLU A 35 9.23 -15.93 -2.30
CA GLU A 35 9.48 -14.48 -2.38
C GLU A 35 8.45 -13.81 -3.32
N THR A 36 8.23 -14.37 -4.50
CA THR A 36 7.22 -13.86 -5.45
C THR A 36 5.78 -13.98 -4.91
N ALA A 37 5.46 -15.01 -4.12
CA ALA A 37 4.14 -15.13 -3.49
C ALA A 37 3.92 -14.05 -2.42
N GLU A 38 4.95 -13.73 -1.65
CA GLU A 38 4.91 -12.64 -0.67
C GLU A 38 4.72 -11.29 -1.37
N GLU A 39 5.48 -11.00 -2.43
CA GLU A 39 5.31 -9.78 -3.24
C GLU A 39 3.90 -9.65 -3.84
N LEU A 40 3.35 -10.75 -4.38
CA LEU A 40 1.99 -10.80 -4.91
C LEU A 40 0.94 -10.52 -3.81
N PHE A 41 1.16 -11.03 -2.61
CA PHE A 41 0.26 -10.85 -1.48
C PHE A 41 0.32 -9.41 -0.94
N GLU A 42 1.50 -8.79 -0.91
CA GLU A 42 1.69 -7.42 -0.42
C GLU A 42 1.32 -6.34 -1.43
N LEU A 43 0.97 -6.72 -2.66
CA LEU A 43 0.64 -5.79 -3.74
C LEU A 43 -0.42 -4.77 -3.29
N ALA A 44 -1.54 -5.20 -2.74
CA ALA A 44 -2.58 -4.28 -2.29
C ALA A 44 -2.21 -3.45 -1.05
N LEU A 45 -1.21 -3.88 -0.26
CA LEU A 45 -0.66 -3.05 0.83
C LEU A 45 0.14 -1.89 0.24
N ASN A 46 0.96 -2.18 -0.77
CA ASN A 46 1.84 -1.21 -1.43
C ASN A 46 1.13 -0.31 -2.46
N PHE A 47 0.00 -0.76 -2.99
CA PHE A 47 -0.78 -0.10 -4.02
C PHE A 47 -2.25 0.00 -3.60
N PRO A 48 -2.63 1.04 -2.84
CA PRO A 48 -3.97 1.18 -2.27
C PRO A 48 -5.11 1.13 -3.30
N ARG A 49 -4.82 1.44 -4.56
CA ARG A 49 -5.76 1.32 -5.69
C ARG A 49 -6.35 -0.08 -5.87
N TYR A 50 -5.64 -1.12 -5.47
CA TYR A 50 -6.08 -2.52 -5.65
C TYR A 50 -6.74 -3.11 -4.41
N ARG A 51 -7.01 -2.28 -3.40
CA ARG A 51 -7.84 -2.70 -2.26
C ARG A 51 -9.32 -2.72 -2.68
N PRO A 52 -10.12 -3.63 -2.10
CA PRO A 52 -11.55 -3.68 -2.35
C PRO A 52 -12.25 -2.36 -1.97
N ARG A 53 -13.24 -1.94 -2.75
CA ARG A 53 -13.98 -0.69 -2.54
C ARG A 53 -15.50 -0.82 -2.74
N THR A 54 -16.04 -2.03 -2.71
CA THR A 54 -17.49 -2.25 -2.83
C THR A 54 -18.17 -2.12 -1.47
N GLU A 55 -19.44 -1.68 -1.48
CA GLU A 55 -20.28 -1.60 -0.27
C GLU A 55 -20.45 -2.98 0.39
N GLU A 56 -20.55 -4.05 -0.40
CA GLU A 56 -20.66 -5.42 0.10
C GLU A 56 -19.42 -5.83 0.90
N PHE A 57 -18.23 -5.54 0.37
CA PHE A 57 -16.98 -5.78 1.08
C PHE A 57 -16.89 -4.91 2.35
N ASP A 58 -17.30 -3.63 2.28
CA ASP A 58 -17.31 -2.73 3.44
C ASP A 58 -18.22 -3.26 4.56
N ALA A 59 -19.38 -3.79 4.21
CA ALA A 59 -20.29 -4.41 5.17
C ALA A 59 -19.70 -5.64 5.84
N TRP A 60 -19.04 -6.52 5.07
CA TRP A 60 -18.37 -7.69 5.61
C TRP A 60 -17.16 -7.32 6.48
N ALA A 61 -16.31 -6.42 6.02
CA ALA A 61 -15.06 -6.07 6.67
C ALA A 61 -15.25 -5.45 8.06
N ARG A 62 -16.38 -4.75 8.30
CA ARG A 62 -16.75 -4.24 9.64
C ARG A 62 -16.95 -5.33 10.70
N ALA A 63 -17.23 -6.56 10.29
CA ALA A 63 -17.42 -7.70 11.17
C ALA A 63 -16.29 -8.73 11.05
N ALA A 64 -15.25 -8.44 10.25
CA ALA A 64 -14.11 -9.32 10.10
C ALA A 64 -13.29 -9.37 11.40
N PRO A 65 -12.62 -10.49 11.70
CA PRO A 65 -11.67 -10.52 12.81
C PRO A 65 -10.45 -9.64 12.52
N ASP A 66 -9.87 -9.05 13.58
CA ASP A 66 -8.64 -8.24 13.48
C ASP A 66 -7.47 -9.08 12.92
N GLU A 67 -7.36 -10.33 13.38
CA GLU A 67 -6.37 -11.29 12.87
C GLU A 67 -6.96 -12.06 11.68
N PRO A 68 -6.34 -12.00 10.48
CA PRO A 68 -6.84 -12.69 9.32
C PRO A 68 -6.63 -14.21 9.47
N THR A 69 -7.73 -14.95 9.46
CA THR A 69 -7.73 -16.42 9.34
C THR A 69 -8.00 -16.84 7.91
N ASP A 70 -7.59 -18.05 7.51
CA ASP A 70 -7.91 -18.59 6.19
C ASP A 70 -9.42 -18.54 5.90
N GLU A 71 -10.25 -18.90 6.90
CA GLU A 71 -11.71 -18.83 6.78
C GLU A 71 -12.21 -17.40 6.55
N ALA A 72 -11.70 -16.42 7.29
CA ALA A 72 -12.06 -15.03 7.10
C ALA A 72 -11.63 -14.52 5.71
N ILE A 73 -10.44 -14.89 5.23
CA ILE A 73 -9.96 -14.52 3.90
C ILE A 73 -10.89 -15.09 2.82
N GLU A 74 -11.29 -16.36 2.90
CA GLU A 74 -12.21 -16.97 1.94
C GLU A 74 -13.61 -16.33 1.96
N GLN A 75 -14.09 -15.91 3.14
CA GLN A 75 -15.33 -15.13 3.25
C GLN A 75 -15.18 -13.74 2.60
N GLY A 76 -14.05 -13.06 2.84
CA GLY A 76 -13.76 -11.77 2.22
C GLY A 76 -13.64 -11.86 0.70
N LEU A 77 -13.04 -12.92 0.17
CA LEU A 77 -13.04 -13.21 -1.27
C LEU A 77 -14.47 -13.36 -1.78
N SER A 78 -15.34 -14.04 -1.04
CA SER A 78 -16.74 -14.24 -1.43
C SER A 78 -17.55 -12.94 -1.46
N ALA A 79 -17.14 -11.92 -0.69
CA ALA A 79 -17.71 -10.58 -0.73
C ALA A 79 -17.19 -9.71 -1.90
N LEU A 80 -16.22 -10.21 -2.67
CA LEU A 80 -15.77 -9.57 -3.92
C LEU A 80 -16.58 -10.10 -5.09
N ASP A 81 -17.42 -9.23 -5.66
CA ASP A 81 -18.13 -9.53 -6.89
C ASP A 81 -17.16 -9.70 -8.09
N PRO A 82 -17.59 -10.36 -9.18
CA PRO A 82 -16.71 -10.57 -10.34
C PRO A 82 -16.11 -9.28 -10.94
N PRO A 83 -16.88 -8.18 -11.11
CA PRO A 83 -16.32 -6.90 -11.56
C PRO A 83 -15.19 -6.36 -10.67
N GLU A 84 -15.33 -6.47 -9.35
CA GLU A 84 -14.31 -5.98 -8.42
C GLU A 84 -13.04 -6.84 -8.48
N ARG A 85 -13.19 -8.17 -8.57
CA ARG A 85 -12.05 -9.07 -8.78
C ARG A 85 -11.32 -8.76 -10.08
N GLU A 86 -12.06 -8.53 -11.16
CA GLU A 86 -11.49 -8.14 -12.46
C GLU A 86 -10.78 -6.78 -12.37
N ARG A 87 -11.38 -5.79 -11.71
CA ARG A 87 -10.76 -4.47 -11.51
C ARG A 87 -9.41 -4.58 -10.80
N ILE A 88 -9.33 -5.38 -9.73
CA ILE A 88 -8.11 -5.57 -8.95
C ILE A 88 -7.02 -6.22 -9.82
N LEU A 89 -7.34 -7.33 -10.49
CA LEU A 89 -6.38 -8.09 -11.29
C LEU A 89 -5.96 -7.38 -12.58
N ALA A 90 -6.94 -6.91 -13.36
CA ALA A 90 -6.69 -6.25 -14.64
C ALA A 90 -6.08 -4.86 -14.46
N GLY A 91 -6.43 -4.15 -13.37
CA GLY A 91 -5.87 -2.84 -13.07
C GLY A 91 -4.35 -2.89 -12.93
N PHE A 92 -3.82 -3.78 -12.10
CA PHE A 92 -2.38 -3.90 -11.90
C PHE A 92 -1.66 -4.34 -13.18
N ALA A 93 -2.21 -5.33 -13.88
CA ALA A 93 -1.67 -5.78 -15.16
C ALA A 93 -1.63 -4.67 -16.23
N SER A 94 -2.62 -3.77 -16.23
CA SER A 94 -2.68 -2.65 -17.17
C SER A 94 -1.73 -1.51 -16.82
N GLU A 95 -1.56 -1.19 -15.54
CA GLU A 95 -0.70 -0.09 -15.08
C GLU A 95 0.77 -0.49 -15.04
N HIS A 96 1.07 -1.76 -14.71
CA HIS A 96 2.43 -2.28 -14.57
C HIS A 96 2.63 -3.58 -15.37
N PRO A 97 2.42 -3.57 -16.70
CA PRO A 97 2.40 -4.79 -17.52
C PRO A 97 3.69 -5.58 -17.44
N ARG A 98 4.85 -4.91 -17.43
CA ARG A 98 6.16 -5.58 -17.36
C ARG A 98 6.40 -6.25 -16.01
N VAL A 99 5.96 -5.61 -14.92
CA VAL A 99 6.10 -6.16 -13.56
C VAL A 99 5.21 -7.39 -13.44
N TRP A 100 3.95 -7.27 -13.87
CA TRP A 100 3.00 -8.38 -13.87
C TRP A 100 3.47 -9.56 -14.72
N GLU A 101 3.93 -9.32 -15.96
CA GLU A 101 4.48 -10.37 -16.83
C GLU A 101 5.69 -11.08 -16.19
N GLY A 102 6.61 -10.33 -15.56
CA GLY A 102 7.77 -10.89 -14.87
C GLY A 102 7.38 -11.77 -13.70
N VAL A 103 6.49 -11.26 -12.84
CA VAL A 103 5.98 -11.99 -11.66
C VAL A 103 5.27 -13.29 -12.08
N LEU A 104 4.42 -13.25 -13.12
CA LEU A 104 3.77 -14.45 -13.63
C LEU A 104 4.77 -15.46 -14.20
N ALA A 105 5.79 -14.99 -14.92
CA ALA A 105 6.82 -15.85 -15.48
C ALA A 105 7.66 -16.55 -14.39
N ASP A 106 8.03 -15.82 -13.34
CA ASP A 106 8.82 -16.35 -12.22
C ASP A 106 7.99 -17.30 -11.34
N PHE A 107 6.71 -16.98 -11.13
CA PHE A 107 5.81 -17.82 -10.34
C PHE A 107 5.42 -19.12 -11.07
N GLY A 108 5.02 -19.00 -12.33
CA GLY A 108 4.69 -20.11 -13.23
C GLY A 108 3.32 -20.76 -13.00
N ASN A 109 2.39 -20.05 -12.34
CA ASN A 109 0.99 -20.46 -12.18
C ASN A 109 0.06 -19.25 -12.05
N ASP A 110 -0.46 -18.78 -13.18
CA ASP A 110 -1.26 -17.55 -13.26
C ASP A 110 -2.53 -17.58 -12.41
N ALA A 111 -3.20 -18.72 -12.33
CA ALA A 111 -4.43 -18.86 -11.55
C ALA A 111 -4.16 -18.72 -10.05
N LEU A 112 -3.09 -19.34 -9.56
CA LEU A 112 -2.70 -19.23 -8.16
C LEU A 112 -2.13 -17.83 -7.86
N ALA A 113 -1.41 -17.21 -8.79
CA ALA A 113 -0.94 -15.83 -8.62
C ALA A 113 -2.12 -14.85 -8.47
N ALA A 114 -3.13 -14.97 -9.33
CA ALA A 114 -4.35 -14.17 -9.23
C ALA A 114 -5.08 -14.40 -7.90
N GLU A 115 -5.16 -15.65 -7.44
CA GLU A 115 -5.73 -15.97 -6.12
C GLU A 115 -4.95 -15.29 -4.98
N ILE A 116 -3.61 -15.34 -4.99
CA ILE A 116 -2.76 -14.70 -3.98
C ILE A 116 -2.97 -13.18 -3.95
N VAL A 117 -3.03 -12.52 -5.12
CA VAL A 117 -3.31 -11.07 -5.19
C VAL A 117 -4.64 -10.73 -4.56
N LEU A 118 -5.69 -11.50 -4.87
CA LEU A 118 -7.02 -11.26 -4.29
C LEU A 118 -7.03 -11.48 -2.77
N LYS A 119 -6.32 -12.50 -2.27
CA LYS A 119 -6.17 -12.74 -0.83
C LYS A 119 -5.45 -11.57 -0.13
N GLY A 120 -4.36 -11.10 -0.74
CA GLY A 120 -3.65 -9.91 -0.29
C GLY A 120 -4.52 -8.66 -0.27
N ALA A 121 -5.35 -8.47 -1.31
CA ALA A 121 -6.31 -7.37 -1.40
C ALA A 121 -7.37 -7.41 -0.29
N VAL A 122 -7.90 -8.59 0.03
CA VAL A 122 -8.83 -8.76 1.17
C VAL A 122 -8.16 -8.35 2.48
N VAL A 123 -6.96 -8.86 2.76
CA VAL A 123 -6.25 -8.55 4.01
C VAL A 123 -5.91 -7.06 4.11
N ALA A 124 -5.38 -6.46 3.04
CA ALA A 124 -5.11 -5.03 2.98
C ALA A 124 -6.39 -4.19 3.18
N GLY A 125 -7.51 -4.63 2.60
CA GLY A 125 -8.81 -3.99 2.78
C GLY A 125 -9.31 -4.03 4.22
N VAL A 126 -9.19 -5.17 4.91
CA VAL A 126 -9.58 -5.29 6.32
C VAL A 126 -8.67 -4.44 7.20
N ALA A 127 -7.34 -4.55 7.03
CA ALA A 127 -6.35 -3.80 7.82
C ALA A 127 -6.50 -2.27 7.70
N GLU A 128 -7.00 -1.78 6.57
CA GLU A 128 -7.35 -0.37 6.38
C GLU A 128 -8.58 0.05 7.19
N ARG A 129 -9.59 -0.82 7.33
CA ARG A 129 -10.89 -0.49 7.95
C ARG A 129 -10.89 -0.71 9.46
N LEU A 130 -10.15 -1.70 9.95
CA LEU A 130 -10.09 -2.05 11.37
C LEU A 130 -8.89 -1.42 12.09
N ARG A 131 -8.30 -0.38 11.52
CA ARG A 131 -7.11 0.24 12.09
C ARG A 131 -7.46 0.95 13.42
N PRO A 132 -6.74 0.67 14.51
CA PRO A 132 -6.94 1.38 15.77
C PRO A 132 -6.44 2.83 15.69
N TRP A 133 -7.00 3.69 16.55
CA TRP A 133 -6.65 5.12 16.70
C TRP A 133 -5.52 5.37 17.71
N ASP A 134 -4.88 4.32 18.19
CA ASP A 134 -4.12 4.27 19.44
C ASP A 134 -2.81 5.08 19.44
N GLU A 135 -2.22 5.37 18.29
CA GLU A 135 -0.97 6.15 18.20
C GLU A 135 -1.21 7.66 18.12
N ALA A 136 -2.16 8.10 17.30
CA ALA A 136 -2.35 9.51 16.96
C ALA A 136 -3.31 10.23 17.91
N PHE A 137 -4.41 9.58 18.30
CA PHE A 137 -5.48 10.24 19.05
C PHE A 137 -5.05 10.67 20.46
N PRO A 138 -4.22 9.92 21.20
CA PRO A 138 -3.70 10.42 22.48
C PRO A 138 -2.96 11.76 22.34
N LEU A 139 -2.18 11.95 21.27
CA LEU A 139 -1.45 13.19 21.02
C LEU A 139 -2.38 14.37 20.69
N LEU A 140 -3.48 14.10 20.00
CA LEU A 140 -4.50 15.10 19.69
C LEU A 140 -5.39 15.42 20.89
N GLU A 141 -5.62 14.45 21.78
CA GLU A 141 -6.44 14.59 22.98
C GLU A 141 -5.73 15.40 24.07
N ASP A 142 -4.43 15.17 24.25
CA ASP A 142 -3.61 15.84 25.29
C ASP A 142 -3.14 17.26 24.88
N GLY A 143 -3.50 17.73 23.68
CA GLY A 143 -3.08 19.04 23.16
C GLY A 143 -3.74 20.22 23.89
N ASP A 144 -2.93 21.12 24.46
CA ASP A 144 -3.42 22.36 25.09
C ASP A 144 -3.81 23.46 24.07
N GLU A 145 -3.42 23.29 22.80
CA GLU A 145 -3.63 24.26 21.71
C GLU A 145 -4.65 23.78 20.67
N GLU A 146 -5.22 24.72 19.91
CA GLU A 146 -6.09 24.38 18.78
C GLU A 146 -5.30 23.58 17.74
N VAL A 147 -5.74 22.34 17.50
CA VAL A 147 -5.10 21.42 16.55
C VAL A 147 -5.28 21.93 15.12
N ASP A 148 -4.20 22.05 14.34
CA ASP A 148 -4.29 22.34 12.91
C ASP A 148 -5.14 21.26 12.22
N PRO A 149 -6.21 21.63 11.48
CA PRO A 149 -7.08 20.66 10.79
C PRO A 149 -6.34 19.69 9.85
N ILE A 150 -5.23 20.11 9.24
CA ILE A 150 -4.38 19.24 8.41
C ILE A 150 -3.70 18.18 9.27
N VAL A 151 -3.16 18.57 10.42
CA VAL A 151 -2.52 17.63 11.36
C VAL A 151 -3.55 16.64 11.89
N ALA A 152 -4.76 17.10 12.24
CA ALA A 152 -5.84 16.22 12.68
C ALA A 152 -6.18 15.15 11.63
N LEU A 153 -6.33 15.54 10.36
CA LEU A 153 -6.66 14.61 9.27
C LEU A 153 -5.49 13.71 8.87
N ALA A 154 -4.27 14.26 8.76
CA ALA A 154 -3.08 13.50 8.40
C ALA A 154 -2.75 12.44 9.45
N SER A 155 -2.95 12.75 10.73
CA SER A 155 -2.81 11.77 11.82
C SER A 155 -3.91 10.71 11.83
N SER A 156 -5.05 10.96 11.16
CA SER A 156 -6.20 10.05 11.08
C SER A 156 -6.21 9.18 9.82
N ILE A 157 -5.39 9.50 8.82
CA ILE A 157 -5.35 8.82 7.52
C ILE A 157 -3.92 8.42 7.24
N ARG A 158 -3.65 7.12 7.03
CA ARG A 158 -2.29 6.75 6.63
C ARG A 158 -2.03 7.21 5.21
N ALA A 159 -0.91 7.90 5.05
CA ALA A 159 -0.31 8.26 3.79
C ALA A 159 -0.27 7.11 2.77
N THR A 160 0.05 5.89 3.22
CA THR A 160 0.14 4.68 2.40
C THR A 160 -1.21 4.12 1.94
N ASP A 161 -2.32 4.67 2.43
CA ASP A 161 -3.66 4.36 1.95
C ASP A 161 -4.08 5.27 0.78
N VAL A 162 -3.32 6.35 0.55
CA VAL A 162 -3.50 7.30 -0.57
C VAL A 162 -2.42 7.09 -1.62
N TRP A 163 -1.15 7.03 -1.20
CA TRP A 163 0.00 7.00 -2.11
C TRP A 163 0.58 5.60 -2.23
N SER A 164 0.83 5.15 -3.47
CA SER A 164 1.52 3.89 -3.72
C SER A 164 3.03 3.99 -3.45
N VAL A 165 3.66 2.84 -3.22
CA VAL A 165 5.12 2.78 -2.96
C VAL A 165 5.94 3.35 -4.11
N ILE A 166 5.47 3.21 -5.35
CA ILE A 166 6.12 3.78 -6.53
C ILE A 166 6.03 5.31 -6.50
N GLU A 167 4.85 5.86 -6.24
CA GLU A 167 4.65 7.31 -6.19
C GLU A 167 5.49 7.97 -5.09
N SER A 168 5.58 7.33 -3.91
CA SER A 168 6.46 7.77 -2.83
C SER A 168 7.93 7.65 -3.22
N GLY A 169 8.35 6.54 -3.84
CA GLY A 169 9.73 6.31 -4.24
C GLY A 169 10.22 7.30 -5.29
N GLU A 170 9.41 7.58 -6.30
CA GLU A 170 9.74 8.60 -7.31
C GLU A 170 9.78 10.01 -6.71
N THR A 171 8.90 10.31 -5.76
CA THR A 171 8.91 11.59 -5.04
C THR A 171 10.17 11.72 -4.18
N ALA A 172 10.57 10.67 -3.47
CA ALA A 172 11.82 10.61 -2.72
C ALA A 172 13.03 10.82 -3.63
N GLU A 173 13.09 10.15 -4.79
CA GLU A 173 14.17 10.35 -5.77
C GLU A 173 14.24 11.80 -6.28
N ALA A 174 13.09 12.45 -6.49
CA ALA A 174 13.04 13.86 -6.88
C ALA A 174 13.55 14.80 -5.77
N LEU A 175 13.27 14.47 -4.51
CA LEU A 175 13.73 15.22 -3.35
C LEU A 175 15.22 15.01 -3.07
N ASP A 176 15.73 13.80 -3.23
CA ASP A 176 17.16 13.45 -3.10
C ASP A 176 18.03 14.16 -4.18
N ALA A 177 17.41 14.69 -5.24
CA ALA A 177 18.09 15.52 -6.23
C ALA A 177 18.32 16.98 -5.78
N ILE A 178 17.77 17.39 -4.63
CA ILE A 178 18.03 18.71 -4.03
C ILE A 178 19.47 18.72 -3.47
N PRO A 179 20.29 19.74 -3.78
CA PRO A 179 21.65 19.79 -3.25
C PRO A 179 21.70 19.91 -1.72
N ASP A 180 22.42 19.02 -1.05
CA ASP A 180 22.63 19.03 0.42
C ASP A 180 23.42 20.24 0.95
N GLU A 181 24.10 20.98 0.05
CA GLU A 181 24.96 22.13 0.41
C GLU A 181 24.18 23.45 0.56
N LEU A 182 22.86 23.44 0.37
CA LEU A 182 22.00 24.61 0.54
C LEU A 182 21.90 25.00 2.02
N ASP A 183 21.62 26.28 2.30
CA ASP A 183 21.22 26.68 3.64
C ASP A 183 19.82 26.13 3.96
N ASP A 184 19.54 25.91 5.26
CA ASP A 184 18.30 25.28 5.72
C ASP A 184 17.04 25.92 5.14
N GLY A 185 17.00 27.26 5.02
CA GLY A 185 15.84 27.98 4.50
C GLY A 185 15.64 27.80 2.99
N GLU A 186 16.73 27.82 2.22
CA GLU A 186 16.68 27.50 0.79
C GLU A 186 16.37 26.01 0.56
N TYR A 187 16.91 25.10 1.37
CA TYR A 187 16.59 23.67 1.31
C TYR A 187 15.10 23.42 1.56
N GLU A 188 14.53 23.96 2.65
CA GLU A 188 13.10 23.85 2.96
C GLU A 188 12.23 24.40 1.83
N ARG A 189 12.59 25.57 1.28
CA ARG A 189 11.87 26.15 0.14
C ARG A 189 11.89 25.22 -1.08
N ARG A 190 13.05 24.65 -1.42
CA ARG A 190 13.20 23.71 -2.54
C ARG A 190 12.44 22.42 -2.30
N TRP A 191 12.49 21.90 -1.09
CA TRP A 191 11.74 20.72 -0.68
C TRP A 191 10.24 20.92 -0.91
N THR A 192 9.67 22.02 -0.41
CA THR A 192 8.27 22.37 -0.64
C THR A 192 7.95 22.53 -2.13
N GLU A 193 8.81 23.20 -2.90
CA GLU A 193 8.61 23.40 -4.34
C GLU A 193 8.59 22.08 -5.14
N VAL A 194 9.49 21.16 -4.79
CA VAL A 194 9.53 19.82 -5.40
C VAL A 194 8.29 19.03 -4.99
N LEU A 195 7.95 19.00 -3.70
CA LEU A 195 6.77 18.28 -3.20
C LEU A 195 5.47 18.76 -3.89
N ASP A 196 5.29 20.08 -4.03
CA ASP A 196 4.14 20.69 -4.73
C ASP A 196 4.11 20.36 -6.23
N LEU A 197 5.28 20.27 -6.87
CA LEU A 197 5.39 19.85 -8.26
C LEU A 197 4.99 18.38 -8.42
N GLU A 198 5.56 17.51 -7.58
CA GLU A 198 5.31 16.07 -7.61
C GLU A 198 3.86 15.73 -7.27
N LEU A 199 3.26 16.45 -6.31
CA LEU A 199 1.83 16.37 -6.02
C LEU A 199 1.00 16.69 -7.27
N ARG A 200 1.25 17.82 -7.94
CA ARG A 200 0.48 18.21 -9.15
C ARG A 200 0.63 17.23 -10.31
N ASN A 201 1.80 16.59 -10.43
CA ASN A 201 2.07 15.63 -11.48
C ASN A 201 1.35 14.29 -11.26
N ARG A 202 1.20 13.86 -10.00
CA ARG A 202 0.66 12.54 -9.66
C ARG A 202 -0.79 12.57 -9.19
N TRP A 203 -1.28 13.68 -8.68
CA TRP A 203 -2.66 13.80 -8.22
C TRP A 203 -3.62 13.63 -9.39
N THR A 204 -4.54 12.68 -9.25
CA THR A 204 -5.53 12.33 -10.27
C THR A 204 -6.92 12.23 -9.64
N ALA A 205 -7.96 12.13 -10.46
CA ALA A 205 -9.33 11.90 -9.98
C ALA A 205 -9.46 10.66 -9.08
N TRP A 206 -8.60 9.64 -9.28
CA TRP A 206 -8.56 8.49 -8.38
C TRP A 206 -8.14 8.88 -6.95
N HIS A 207 -7.17 9.77 -6.80
CA HIS A 207 -6.73 10.26 -5.49
C HIS A 207 -7.83 11.08 -4.80
N ASP A 208 -8.57 11.90 -5.56
CA ASP A 208 -9.72 12.63 -5.04
C ASP A 208 -10.79 11.67 -4.49
N GLU A 209 -11.25 10.73 -5.32
CA GLU A 209 -12.22 9.70 -4.93
C GLU A 209 -11.73 8.90 -3.71
N ARG A 210 -10.44 8.59 -3.69
CA ARG A 210 -9.84 7.79 -2.63
C ARG A 210 -9.82 8.54 -1.30
N LEU A 211 -9.41 9.81 -1.32
CA LEU A 211 -9.38 10.64 -0.12
C LEU A 211 -10.80 10.83 0.43
N ASP A 212 -11.81 11.00 -0.43
CA ASP A 212 -13.21 11.10 -0.01
C ASP A 212 -13.68 9.85 0.73
N VAL A 213 -13.34 8.66 0.21
CA VAL A 213 -13.66 7.38 0.86
C VAL A 213 -12.99 7.25 2.23
N LEU A 214 -11.71 7.62 2.33
CA LEU A 214 -10.98 7.53 3.59
C LEU A 214 -11.54 8.51 4.64
N VAL A 215 -11.82 9.75 4.24
CA VAL A 215 -12.42 10.75 5.15
C VAL A 215 -13.84 10.34 5.56
N ALA A 216 -14.63 9.77 4.66
CA ALA A 216 -15.96 9.26 5.00
C ALA A 216 -15.88 8.15 6.07
N ARG A 217 -14.90 7.25 5.97
CA ARG A 217 -14.69 6.19 6.96
C ARG A 217 -14.21 6.73 8.30
N VAL A 218 -13.29 7.69 8.29
CA VAL A 218 -12.87 8.41 9.52
C VAL A 218 -14.08 9.04 10.19
N ARG A 219 -15.01 9.65 9.42
CA ARG A 219 -16.25 10.18 9.99
C ARG A 219 -17.16 9.10 10.58
N GLU A 220 -17.30 7.96 9.91
CA GLU A 220 -18.16 6.84 10.36
C GLU A 220 -17.67 6.18 11.65
N SER A 221 -16.36 6.18 11.89
CA SER A 221 -15.75 5.64 13.11
C SER A 221 -15.82 6.59 14.31
N LEU A 222 -16.28 7.83 14.12
CA LEU A 222 -16.34 8.85 15.15
C LEU A 222 -17.80 9.14 15.59
N PRO A 223 -18.01 9.59 16.84
CA PRO A 223 -17.01 9.91 17.86
C PRO A 223 -16.48 8.67 18.60
N ASP A 224 -15.21 8.72 18.99
CA ASP A 224 -14.62 7.79 19.94
C ASP A 224 -14.79 8.35 21.37
N PRO A 225 -15.45 7.61 22.29
CA PRO A 225 -15.68 8.08 23.65
C PRO A 225 -14.42 8.19 24.51
N ASP A 226 -13.35 7.48 24.16
CA ASP A 226 -12.08 7.54 24.89
C ASP A 226 -11.24 8.77 24.47
N PHE A 227 -11.55 9.37 23.31
CA PHE A 227 -10.86 10.54 22.75
C PHE A 227 -11.83 11.62 22.24
N PRO A 228 -12.62 12.24 23.12
CA PRO A 228 -13.66 13.19 22.70
C PRO A 228 -13.12 14.48 22.08
N VAL A 229 -11.97 15.01 22.53
CA VAL A 229 -11.35 16.21 21.97
C VAL A 229 -10.78 15.91 20.58
N ALA A 230 -10.00 14.83 20.46
CA ALA A 230 -9.45 14.39 19.18
C ALA A 230 -10.58 14.12 18.16
N SER A 231 -11.62 13.37 18.56
CA SER A 231 -12.79 13.10 17.72
C SER A 231 -13.46 14.38 17.22
N SER A 232 -13.65 15.37 18.10
CA SER A 232 -14.26 16.65 17.74
C SER A 232 -13.40 17.42 16.73
N SER A 233 -12.08 17.48 16.95
CA SER A 233 -11.13 18.17 16.07
C SER A 233 -11.08 17.53 14.68
N VAL A 234 -11.04 16.18 14.62
CA VAL A 234 -11.04 15.43 13.36
C VAL A 234 -12.35 15.64 12.60
N LEU A 235 -13.51 15.56 13.27
CA LEU A 235 -14.81 15.81 12.63
C LEU A 235 -14.89 17.23 12.05
N ALA A 236 -14.43 18.24 12.79
CA ALA A 236 -14.38 19.63 12.33
C ALA A 236 -13.43 19.82 11.14
N ALA A 237 -12.34 19.07 11.08
CA ALA A 237 -11.43 19.07 9.95
C ALA A 237 -12.04 18.38 8.72
N CYS A 238 -12.75 17.26 8.91
CA CYS A 238 -13.48 16.58 7.83
C CYS A 238 -14.50 17.53 7.16
N ASP A 239 -15.18 18.38 7.93
CA ASP A 239 -16.14 19.39 7.42
C ASP A 239 -15.49 20.47 6.55
N GLN A 240 -14.16 20.60 6.61
CA GLN A 240 -13.37 21.55 5.84
C GLN A 240 -12.58 20.90 4.69
N LEU A 241 -12.82 19.61 4.40
CA LEU A 241 -12.02 18.83 3.45
C LEU A 241 -11.79 19.56 2.12
N ASP A 242 -12.83 20.15 1.52
CA ASP A 242 -12.69 20.80 0.21
C ASP A 242 -11.72 21.99 0.22
N ALA A 243 -11.67 22.75 1.32
CA ALA A 243 -10.73 23.85 1.48
C ALA A 243 -9.31 23.38 1.82
N LEU A 244 -9.19 22.20 2.43
CA LEU A 244 -7.94 21.63 2.93
C LEU A 244 -7.30 20.62 1.97
N ARG A 245 -8.03 20.14 0.97
CA ARG A 245 -7.69 18.98 0.14
C ARG A 245 -6.27 18.96 -0.38
N GLN A 246 -5.83 20.04 -1.03
CA GLN A 246 -4.48 20.12 -1.61
C GLN A 246 -3.39 20.09 -0.52
N ARG A 247 -3.60 20.79 0.60
CA ARG A 247 -2.65 20.80 1.71
C ARG A 247 -2.58 19.44 2.40
N LEU A 248 -3.72 18.77 2.57
CA LEU A 248 -3.78 17.43 3.13
C LEU A 248 -3.10 16.41 2.22
N ALA A 249 -3.32 16.50 0.92
CA ALA A 249 -2.65 15.65 -0.06
C ALA A 249 -1.12 15.81 -0.01
N ALA A 250 -0.62 17.04 0.10
CA ALA A 250 0.82 17.32 0.26
C ALA A 250 1.37 16.74 1.57
N ALA A 251 0.67 16.93 2.69
CA ALA A 251 1.06 16.38 3.98
C ALA A 251 1.14 14.84 3.92
N LEU A 252 0.09 14.20 3.41
CA LEU A 252 0.06 12.74 3.23
C LEU A 252 1.14 12.25 2.24
N LEU A 253 1.51 13.03 1.21
CA LEU A 253 2.59 12.65 0.32
C LEU A 253 3.93 12.71 1.05
N SER A 254 4.17 13.76 1.83
CA SER A 254 5.37 13.89 2.67
C SER A 254 5.48 12.74 3.68
N ASP A 255 4.41 12.45 4.41
CA ASP A 255 4.36 11.35 5.39
C ASP A 255 4.56 9.98 4.72
N SER A 256 4.20 9.85 3.45
CA SER A 256 4.41 8.61 2.70
C SER A 256 5.89 8.29 2.44
N LEU A 257 6.78 9.27 2.60
CA LEU A 257 8.21 9.12 2.34
C LEU A 257 8.93 8.37 3.48
N ASP A 258 8.37 8.38 4.69
CA ASP A 258 8.96 7.71 5.85
C ASP A 258 9.23 6.22 5.58
N ARG A 259 8.34 5.54 4.85
CA ARG A 259 8.55 4.12 4.49
C ARG A 259 9.71 3.91 3.53
N ILE A 260 10.04 4.90 2.70
CA ILE A 260 11.16 4.82 1.75
C ILE A 260 12.45 5.01 2.53
N TYR A 261 12.53 6.09 3.32
CA TYR A 261 13.72 6.42 4.10
C TYR A 261 13.99 5.48 5.26
N ALA A 262 12.97 4.83 5.84
CA ALA A 262 13.17 3.81 6.89
C ALA A 262 13.87 2.54 6.40
N THR A 263 13.94 2.32 5.08
CA THR A 263 14.56 1.13 4.47
C THR A 263 15.95 1.37 3.89
N ALA A 264 16.40 2.63 3.82
CA ALA A 264 17.70 3.05 3.29
C ALA A 264 18.81 3.01 4.36
#